data_AF-A0A971HE62-F1
#
_entry.id   AF-A0A971HE62-F1
#
_cell.length_a   1.000
_cell.length_b   1.000
_cell.length_c   1.000
_cell.angle_alpha   90.00
_cell.angle_beta   90.00
_cell.angle_gamma   90.00
#
_symmetry.space_group_name_H-M   'P 1'
#
loop_
_entity.id
_entity.type
_entity.pdbx_description
1 polymer ?
#
loop_
_entity_poly.entity_id
_entity_poly.type
_entity_poly.pdbx_seq_one_letter_code
_entity_poly.pdbx_strand_id
1 'polypeptide(L)'
;MKKRARIKNNRMRAAIRQTVEEAVNQAFTEGFKSVLHDITYRIDSLMNMGRMQAGMSHKITSEMLNLAMPVLDGFTFTDNSPAAGSVAWADCNIMYKGTKYTITNGDTTDKYIYWMLGTTPTTFQTSNTKPVLSDDDILICVNNGGIHQLVIGEGRMVDGAILLDGSIGSGELGSGAVTTSKIASQAITNGLLANDAVDSSNIVSGAVTEAKIGSGAVVAGKIGAGAVGETNIASNAVTDGKIADGAVKEGKISTGAVTETKLGSGAVTTTKLADNAVDTGKINNGAVSSSKIADGAVIGAKIGAGQVATDKLSIASHLLF
;
A
#
# COMPACT_ATOMS: atom_id res chain seq x y z
N MET A 1 -57.69 85.73 65.12
CA MET A 1 -57.23 84.94 63.95
C MET A 1 -56.13 83.89 64.25
N LYS A 2 -55.04 84.22 64.96
CA LYS A 2 -53.90 83.30 65.21
C LYS A 2 -54.22 81.94 65.87
N LYS A 3 -55.15 81.89 66.85
CA LYS A 3 -55.52 80.65 67.57
C LYS A 3 -56.25 79.63 66.67
N ARG A 4 -57.16 80.08 65.79
CA ARG A 4 -57.85 79.23 64.81
C ARG A 4 -56.89 78.66 63.75
N ALA A 5 -55.93 79.47 63.28
CA ALA A 5 -54.89 79.01 62.36
C ALA A 5 -53.98 77.93 62.99
N ARG A 6 -53.57 78.09 64.25
CA ARG A 6 -52.76 77.11 64.99
C ARG A 6 -53.48 75.79 65.22
N ILE A 7 -54.78 75.83 65.55
CA ILE A 7 -55.60 74.61 65.70
C ILE A 7 -55.76 73.89 64.36
N LYS A 8 -56.00 74.63 63.27
CA LYS A 8 -56.11 74.05 61.93
C LYS A 8 -54.78 73.42 61.48
N ASN A 9 -53.65 74.06 61.78
CA ASN A 9 -52.32 73.55 61.46
C ASN A 9 -51.95 72.30 62.31
N ASN A 10 -52.31 72.28 63.59
CA ASN A 10 -52.13 71.09 64.44
C ASN A 10 -53.01 69.91 64.01
N ARG A 11 -54.28 70.17 63.62
CA ARG A 11 -55.17 69.14 63.06
C ARG A 11 -54.65 68.63 61.71
N MET A 12 -54.14 69.51 60.86
CA MET A 12 -53.54 69.14 59.59
C MET A 12 -52.28 68.29 59.78
N ARG A 13 -51.40 68.65 60.73
CA ARG A 13 -50.24 67.83 61.09
C ARG A 13 -50.61 66.47 61.66
N ALA A 14 -51.64 66.40 62.51
CA ALA A 14 -52.15 65.14 63.05
C ALA A 14 -52.73 64.25 61.93
N ALA A 15 -53.51 64.82 61.02
CA ALA A 15 -54.06 64.11 59.87
C ALA A 15 -52.96 63.61 58.93
N ILE A 16 -51.96 64.44 58.60
CA ILE A 16 -50.81 64.03 57.77
C ILE A 16 -50.04 62.89 58.45
N ARG A 17 -49.80 62.99 59.76
CA ARG A 17 -49.10 61.94 60.51
C ARG A 17 -49.86 60.62 60.46
N GLN A 18 -51.18 60.67 60.68
CA GLN A 18 -52.04 59.50 60.60
C GLN A 18 -52.04 58.89 59.19
N THR A 19 -52.17 59.69 58.14
CA THR A 19 -52.13 59.21 56.75
C THR A 19 -50.77 58.60 56.40
N VAL A 20 -49.67 59.19 56.87
CA VAL A 20 -48.32 58.63 56.65
C VAL A 20 -48.16 57.31 57.42
N GLU A 21 -48.61 57.22 58.67
CA GLU A 21 -48.56 55.98 59.45
C GLU A 21 -49.43 54.88 58.82
N GLU A 22 -50.63 55.21 58.33
CA GLU A 22 -51.50 54.29 57.59
C GLU A 22 -50.84 53.83 56.28
N ALA A 23 -50.27 54.75 55.49
CA ALA A 23 -49.59 54.42 54.24
C ALA A 23 -48.34 53.55 54.46
N VAL A 24 -47.55 53.84 55.48
CA VAL A 24 -46.36 53.06 55.86
C VAL A 24 -46.78 51.67 56.33
N ASN A 25 -47.78 51.56 57.20
CA ASN A 25 -48.28 50.26 57.66
C ASN A 25 -48.88 49.45 56.52
N GLN A 26 -49.59 50.08 55.59
CA GLN A 26 -50.15 49.40 54.42
C GLN A 26 -49.05 48.93 53.46
N ALA A 27 -48.05 49.77 53.18
CA ALA A 27 -46.91 49.40 52.34
C ALA A 27 -46.08 48.25 52.94
N PHE A 28 -45.81 48.31 54.25
CA PHE A 28 -45.13 47.22 54.94
C PHE A 28 -45.97 45.96 54.98
N THR A 29 -47.25 46.05 55.32
CA THR A 29 -48.09 44.86 55.51
C THR A 29 -48.41 44.20 54.17
N GLU A 30 -48.88 44.94 53.18
CA GLU A 30 -49.29 44.38 51.89
C GLU A 30 -48.09 44.09 50.99
N GLY A 31 -47.05 44.93 51.01
CA GLY A 31 -45.81 44.69 50.28
C GLY A 31 -45.07 43.46 50.80
N PHE A 32 -44.94 43.32 52.14
CA PHE A 32 -44.31 42.15 52.73
C PHE A 32 -45.14 40.89 52.55
N LYS A 33 -46.48 40.96 52.65
CA LYS A 33 -47.35 39.83 52.30
C LYS A 33 -47.18 39.40 50.84
N SER A 34 -47.11 40.35 49.91
CA SER A 34 -46.90 40.04 48.48
C SER A 34 -45.55 39.34 48.24
N VAL A 35 -44.47 39.87 48.84
CA VAL A 35 -43.14 39.25 48.77
C VAL A 35 -43.14 37.86 49.41
N LEU A 36 -43.79 37.69 50.57
CA LEU A 36 -43.93 36.38 51.20
C LEU A 36 -44.76 35.43 50.35
N HIS A 37 -45.80 35.91 49.67
CA HIS A 37 -46.62 35.09 48.77
C HIS A 37 -45.82 34.65 47.54
N ASP A 38 -45.00 35.54 46.95
CA ASP A 38 -44.11 35.20 45.83
C ASP A 38 -43.01 34.22 46.28
N ILE A 39 -42.40 34.44 47.45
CA ILE A 39 -41.43 33.51 48.03
C ILE A 39 -42.09 32.16 48.30
N THR A 40 -43.30 32.15 48.87
CA THR A 40 -44.04 30.90 49.13
C THR A 40 -44.39 30.20 47.83
N TYR A 41 -44.84 30.92 46.81
CA TYR A 41 -45.12 30.37 45.49
C TYR A 41 -43.87 29.80 44.81
N ARG A 42 -42.73 30.51 44.89
CA ARG A 42 -41.44 30.02 44.36
C ARG A 42 -40.92 28.84 45.14
N ILE A 43 -41.07 28.83 46.47
CA ILE A 43 -40.71 27.70 47.32
C ILE A 43 -41.63 26.52 47.02
N ASP A 44 -42.95 26.71 46.87
CA ASP A 44 -43.90 25.67 46.48
C ASP A 44 -43.64 25.18 45.06
N SER A 45 -43.24 26.05 44.12
CA SER A 45 -42.83 25.67 42.77
C SER A 45 -41.53 24.86 42.79
N LEU A 46 -40.52 25.30 43.56
CA LEU A 46 -39.27 24.55 43.79
C LEU A 46 -39.51 23.23 44.53
N MET A 47 -40.42 23.22 45.50
CA MET A 47 -40.82 22.03 46.23
C MET A 47 -41.69 21.14 45.36
N ASN A 48 -42.53 21.63 44.45
CA ASN A 48 -43.33 20.81 43.55
C ASN A 48 -42.46 20.27 42.40
N MET A 49 -41.51 21.05 41.89
CA MET A 49 -40.41 20.53 41.08
C MET A 49 -39.59 19.49 41.86
N GLY A 50 -39.48 19.64 43.19
CA GLY A 50 -38.83 18.67 44.10
C GLY A 50 -39.69 17.51 44.61
N ARG A 51 -41.02 17.55 44.43
CA ARG A 51 -42.01 16.61 45.02
C ARG A 51 -42.83 15.87 43.96
N MET A 52 -42.70 16.20 42.68
CA MET A 52 -43.10 15.32 41.56
C MET A 52 -42.10 14.16 41.35
N GLN A 53 -41.62 13.54 42.42
CA GLN A 53 -41.63 12.09 42.69
C GLN A 53 -40.83 11.89 43.99
N ALA A 54 -41.53 11.68 45.10
CA ALA A 54 -40.88 11.24 46.32
C ALA A 54 -40.12 9.93 46.05
N GLY A 55 -38.80 10.01 45.92
CA GLY A 55 -37.90 8.85 45.83
C GLY A 55 -36.98 8.77 44.60
N MET A 56 -37.08 9.65 43.60
CA MET A 56 -36.15 9.62 42.47
C MET A 56 -35.15 10.76 42.49
N SER A 57 -33.87 10.39 42.34
CA SER A 57 -32.77 11.28 42.01
C SER A 57 -33.20 12.26 40.91
N HIS A 58 -32.99 13.57 41.09
CA HIS A 58 -33.20 14.59 40.06
C HIS A 58 -32.16 14.39 38.95
N LYS A 59 -32.38 13.40 38.09
CA LYS A 59 -31.56 13.12 36.92
C LYS A 59 -32.25 13.80 35.75
N ILE A 60 -31.55 14.71 35.08
CA ILE A 60 -31.93 15.05 33.71
C ILE A 60 -31.73 13.76 32.93
N THR A 61 -32.83 13.08 32.61
CA THR A 61 -32.77 11.91 31.74
C THR A 61 -32.51 12.37 30.32
N SER A 62 -31.92 11.49 29.51
CA SER A 62 -31.78 11.64 28.06
C SER A 62 -33.10 12.10 27.39
N GLU A 63 -34.25 11.66 27.94
CA GLU A 63 -35.62 12.02 27.55
C GLU A 63 -35.96 13.51 27.68
N MET A 64 -35.29 14.21 28.59
CA MET A 64 -35.53 15.63 28.89
C MET A 64 -34.58 16.55 28.10
N LEU A 65 -33.71 15.99 27.25
CA LEU A 65 -32.70 16.73 26.50
C LEU A 65 -33.06 16.83 25.01
N ASN A 66 -33.10 18.06 24.48
CA ASN A 66 -33.17 18.31 23.04
C ASN A 66 -31.77 18.16 22.43
N LEU A 67 -31.33 16.92 22.27
CA LEU A 67 -29.99 16.59 21.79
C LEU A 67 -29.88 16.82 20.28
N ALA A 68 -28.77 17.45 19.88
CA ALA A 68 -28.42 17.70 18.49
C ALA A 68 -27.89 16.45 17.76
N MET A 69 -27.63 15.36 18.50
CA MET A 69 -27.20 14.06 17.96
C MET A 69 -28.04 12.95 18.58
N PRO A 70 -28.32 11.85 17.85
CA PRO A 70 -29.01 10.69 18.41
C PRO A 70 -28.17 10.04 19.51
N VAL A 71 -28.79 9.73 20.65
CA VAL A 71 -28.16 9.01 21.76
C VAL A 71 -28.93 7.73 22.06
N LEU A 72 -28.20 6.62 22.17
CA LEU A 72 -28.75 5.35 22.59
C LEU A 72 -28.92 5.32 24.11
N ASP A 73 -30.08 4.89 24.58
CA ASP A 73 -30.43 4.81 25.99
C ASP A 73 -31.24 3.54 26.30
N GLY A 74 -31.17 3.08 27.56
CA GLY A 74 -31.92 1.93 28.07
C GLY A 74 -31.63 0.61 27.36
N PHE A 75 -30.46 0.46 26.74
CA PHE A 75 -30.18 -0.65 25.81
C PHE A 75 -29.59 -1.89 26.51
N THR A 76 -29.93 -3.06 25.97
CA THR A 76 -29.26 -4.34 26.26
C THR A 76 -28.82 -4.98 24.95
N PHE A 77 -27.52 -5.27 24.81
CA PHE A 77 -27.00 -6.09 23.72
C PHE A 77 -26.52 -7.43 24.28
N THR A 78 -26.81 -8.51 23.55
CA THR A 78 -26.45 -9.88 23.93
C THR A 78 -25.65 -10.53 22.82
N ASP A 79 -24.46 -11.02 23.18
CA ASP A 79 -23.57 -11.75 22.28
C ASP A 79 -24.08 -13.15 21.98
N ASN A 80 -23.83 -13.63 20.77
CA ASN A 80 -24.13 -14.98 20.29
C ASN A 80 -25.57 -15.43 20.56
N SER A 81 -26.52 -14.50 20.40
CA SER A 81 -27.94 -14.74 20.64
C SER A 81 -28.76 -14.31 19.42
N PRO A 82 -29.71 -15.14 18.95
CA PRO A 82 -30.12 -16.44 19.50
C PRO A 82 -29.16 -17.59 19.18
N ALA A 83 -28.14 -17.36 18.33
CA ALA A 83 -27.15 -18.35 17.94
C ALA A 83 -25.75 -17.73 17.79
N ALA A 84 -24.72 -18.57 17.70
CA ALA A 84 -23.36 -18.14 17.44
C ALA A 84 -23.27 -17.30 16.15
N GLY A 85 -22.57 -16.17 16.22
CA GLY A 85 -22.51 -15.22 15.11
C GLY A 85 -23.60 -14.14 15.11
N SER A 86 -24.66 -14.27 15.93
CA SER A 86 -25.72 -13.28 16.05
C SER A 86 -25.49 -12.32 17.22
N VAL A 87 -25.91 -11.07 17.03
CA VAL A 87 -26.04 -10.07 18.10
C VAL A 87 -27.52 -9.73 18.27
N ALA A 88 -28.05 -9.88 19.47
CA ALA A 88 -29.42 -9.48 19.82
C ALA A 88 -29.43 -8.16 20.58
N TRP A 89 -30.50 -7.38 20.41
CA TRP A 89 -30.77 -6.16 21.15
C TRP A 89 -32.17 -6.18 21.77
N ALA A 90 -32.27 -5.64 22.97
CA ALA A 90 -33.52 -5.48 23.70
C ALA A 90 -33.56 -4.15 24.46
N ASP A 91 -34.78 -3.65 24.68
CA ASP A 91 -35.08 -2.45 25.48
C ASP A 91 -34.44 -1.14 24.96
N CYS A 92 -33.86 -1.16 23.77
CA CYS A 92 -33.16 -0.04 23.17
C CYS A 92 -34.08 1.16 22.88
N ASN A 93 -33.61 2.36 23.21
CA ASN A 93 -34.28 3.62 22.88
C ASN A 93 -33.27 4.58 22.23
N ILE A 94 -33.73 5.34 21.23
CA ILE A 94 -32.97 6.45 20.67
C ILE A 94 -33.61 7.75 21.13
N MET A 95 -32.81 8.60 21.76
CA MET A 95 -33.19 9.96 22.12
C MET A 95 -32.63 10.93 21.09
N TYR A 96 -33.51 11.61 20.36
CA TYR A 96 -33.09 12.57 19.34
C TYR A 96 -34.09 13.71 19.16
N LYS A 97 -33.60 14.96 19.11
CA LYS A 97 -34.42 16.17 18.92
C LYS A 97 -35.62 16.27 19.89
N GLY A 98 -35.42 15.83 21.14
CA GLY A 98 -36.47 15.83 22.18
C GLY A 98 -37.53 14.74 22.04
N THR A 99 -37.35 13.80 21.11
CA THR A 99 -38.25 12.66 20.89
C THR A 99 -37.58 11.35 21.27
N LYS A 100 -38.31 10.51 22.01
CA LYS A 100 -37.93 9.12 22.29
C LYS A 100 -38.44 8.20 21.19
N TYR A 101 -37.54 7.43 20.60
CA TYR A 101 -37.86 6.36 19.66
C TYR A 101 -37.59 5.02 20.33
N THR A 102 -38.64 4.31 20.73
CA THR A 102 -38.54 2.95 21.25
C THR A 102 -38.23 1.99 20.10
N ILE A 103 -37.13 1.25 20.22
CA ILE A 103 -36.67 0.33 19.19
C ILE A 103 -37.23 -1.06 19.49
N THR A 104 -37.80 -1.68 18.46
CA THR A 104 -38.29 -3.05 18.54
C THR A 104 -37.12 -4.01 18.77
N ASN A 105 -37.29 -4.92 19.73
CA ASN A 105 -36.30 -5.98 20.00
C ASN A 105 -36.05 -6.80 18.73
N GLY A 106 -34.80 -7.21 18.54
CA GLY A 106 -34.41 -7.97 17.36
C GLY A 106 -33.00 -8.52 17.51
N ASP A 107 -32.59 -9.23 16.48
CA ASP A 107 -31.25 -9.80 16.37
C ASP A 107 -30.80 -9.79 14.91
N THR A 108 -29.50 -9.93 14.70
CA THR A 108 -28.96 -10.07 13.35
C THR A 108 -27.64 -10.82 13.35
N THR A 109 -27.38 -11.51 12.24
CA THR A 109 -26.05 -12.00 11.86
C THR A 109 -25.29 -10.98 11.02
N ASP A 110 -25.94 -9.91 10.57
CA ASP A 110 -25.33 -8.90 9.72
C ASP A 110 -24.31 -8.05 10.48
N LYS A 111 -23.29 -7.58 9.75
CA LYS A 111 -22.15 -6.85 10.33
C LYS A 111 -22.50 -5.50 10.96
N TYR A 112 -23.38 -4.71 10.36
CA TYR A 112 -23.69 -3.35 10.81
C TYR A 112 -25.11 -3.27 11.34
N ILE A 113 -25.28 -2.65 12.51
CA ILE A 113 -26.59 -2.35 13.12
C ILE A 113 -26.65 -0.83 13.28
N TYR A 114 -27.63 -0.19 12.68
CA TYR A 114 -27.73 1.27 12.60
C TYR A 114 -29.16 1.75 12.73
N TRP A 115 -29.33 3.02 13.08
CA TRP A 115 -30.63 3.67 13.21
C TRP A 115 -30.73 4.80 12.20
N MET A 116 -31.88 4.88 11.52
CA MET A 116 -32.18 5.93 10.56
C MET A 116 -33.52 6.59 10.86
N LEU A 117 -33.54 7.92 10.87
CA LEU A 117 -34.76 8.67 11.14
C LEU A 117 -35.73 8.62 9.95
N GLY A 118 -35.19 8.70 8.72
CA GLY A 118 -35.97 8.86 7.49
C GLY A 118 -36.65 7.61 6.93
N THR A 119 -36.46 6.43 7.54
CA THR A 119 -37.05 5.16 7.07
C THR A 119 -38.04 4.59 8.09
N THR A 120 -37.55 3.82 9.06
CA THR A 120 -38.33 3.14 10.11
C THR A 120 -37.67 3.39 11.47
N PRO A 121 -37.96 4.54 12.11
CA PRO A 121 -37.23 5.00 13.29
C PRO A 121 -37.50 4.17 14.56
N THR A 122 -38.38 3.17 14.50
CA THR A 122 -38.71 2.26 15.61
C THR A 122 -38.05 0.88 15.49
N THR A 123 -37.13 0.70 14.53
CA THR A 123 -36.39 -0.54 14.30
C THR A 123 -34.94 -0.23 13.93
N PHE A 124 -33.98 -0.99 14.45
CA PHE A 124 -32.65 -0.95 13.88
C PHE A 124 -32.63 -1.59 12.50
N GLN A 125 -31.88 -0.99 11.60
CA GLN A 125 -31.57 -1.52 10.29
C GLN A 125 -30.26 -2.33 10.37
N THR A 126 -30.13 -3.34 9.52
CA THR A 126 -28.94 -4.19 9.51
C THR A 126 -28.44 -4.46 8.10
N SER A 127 -27.12 -4.58 7.95
CA SER A 127 -26.49 -4.82 6.65
C SER A 127 -25.08 -5.41 6.79
N ASN A 128 -24.63 -6.15 5.78
CA ASN A 128 -23.23 -6.58 5.69
C ASN A 128 -22.30 -5.53 5.05
N THR A 129 -22.88 -4.54 4.38
CA THR A 129 -22.18 -3.38 3.80
C THR A 129 -22.37 -2.16 4.69
N LYS A 130 -21.33 -1.34 4.86
CA LYS A 130 -21.42 -0.14 5.70
C LYS A 130 -22.55 0.78 5.19
N PRO A 131 -23.49 1.22 6.05
CA PRO A 131 -24.61 2.05 5.63
C PRO A 131 -24.17 3.46 5.24
N VAL A 132 -24.91 4.09 4.33
CA VAL A 132 -24.83 5.52 4.06
C VAL A 132 -25.74 6.23 5.05
N LEU A 133 -25.17 7.04 5.93
CA LEU A 133 -25.87 7.73 7.01
C LEU A 133 -25.91 9.24 6.71
N SER A 134 -27.08 9.85 6.93
CA SER A 134 -27.22 11.32 6.93
C SER A 134 -26.86 11.89 8.31
N ASP A 135 -26.88 13.22 8.42
CA ASP A 135 -26.63 13.93 9.70
C ASP A 135 -27.64 13.55 10.80
N ASP A 136 -28.81 13.02 10.43
CA ASP A 136 -29.86 12.60 11.36
C ASP A 136 -29.77 11.11 11.76
N ASP A 137 -28.83 10.35 11.20
CA ASP A 137 -28.72 8.90 11.38
C ASP A 137 -27.47 8.54 12.20
N ILE A 138 -27.44 7.33 12.80
CA ILE A 138 -26.31 6.87 13.61
C ILE A 138 -26.01 5.38 13.41
N LEU A 139 -24.71 5.04 13.39
CA LEU A 139 -24.27 3.65 13.50
C LEU A 139 -24.30 3.26 14.98
N ILE A 140 -25.03 2.19 15.32
CA ILE A 140 -25.23 1.80 16.72
C ILE A 140 -24.16 0.81 17.16
N CYS A 141 -23.99 -0.25 16.37
CA CYS A 141 -23.17 -1.39 16.74
C CYS A 141 -22.59 -2.08 15.50
N VAL A 142 -21.44 -2.71 15.68
CA VAL A 142 -20.88 -3.69 14.74
C VAL A 142 -20.97 -5.08 15.37
N ASN A 143 -21.49 -6.04 14.62
CA ASN A 143 -21.46 -7.45 14.96
C ASN A 143 -20.12 -8.05 14.51
N ASN A 144 -19.26 -8.40 15.46
CA ASN A 144 -17.98 -9.04 15.23
C ASN A 144 -18.06 -10.55 15.50
N GLY A 145 -18.71 -11.29 14.60
CA GLY A 145 -18.83 -12.74 14.71
C GLY A 145 -19.64 -13.21 15.92
N GLY A 146 -20.65 -12.43 16.31
CA GLY A 146 -21.52 -12.67 17.46
C GLY A 146 -21.15 -11.86 18.69
N ILE A 147 -20.09 -11.05 18.65
CA ILE A 147 -19.73 -10.12 19.72
C ILE A 147 -20.13 -8.69 19.32
N HIS A 148 -20.94 -8.03 20.14
CA HIS A 148 -21.40 -6.67 19.90
C HIS A 148 -20.32 -5.64 20.26
N GLN A 149 -20.13 -4.67 19.37
CA GLN A 149 -19.24 -3.53 19.59
C GLN A 149 -19.99 -2.23 19.33
N LEU A 150 -20.30 -1.49 20.40
CA LEU A 150 -21.04 -0.23 20.31
C LEU A 150 -20.18 0.89 19.70
N VAL A 151 -20.77 1.66 18.80
CA VAL A 151 -20.12 2.74 18.03
C VAL A 151 -20.86 4.07 18.25
N ILE A 152 -21.07 4.47 19.50
CA ILE A 152 -21.87 5.68 19.79
C ILE A 152 -20.94 6.90 19.87
N GLY A 153 -20.88 7.68 18.79
CA GLY A 153 -20.20 8.98 18.72
C GLY A 153 -19.79 9.41 17.31
N GLU A 154 -19.71 10.72 17.05
CA GLU A 154 -19.15 11.27 15.80
C GLU A 154 -17.66 10.92 15.69
N GLY A 155 -17.34 9.90 14.89
CA GLY A 155 -16.06 9.81 14.19
C GLY A 155 -14.78 9.57 15.01
N ARG A 156 -14.83 9.31 16.32
CA ARG A 156 -13.61 8.92 17.07
C ARG A 156 -13.44 7.41 17.11
N MET A 157 -12.82 6.90 16.04
CA MET A 157 -12.27 5.55 15.97
C MET A 157 -11.19 5.40 17.03
N VAL A 158 -11.44 4.61 18.08
CA VAL A 158 -10.43 4.25 19.07
C VAL A 158 -9.70 2.99 18.59
N ASP A 159 -8.38 3.01 18.76
CA ASP A 159 -7.34 2.07 18.36
C ASP A 159 -7.72 0.59 18.13
N GLY A 160 -7.15 0.01 17.07
CA GLY A 160 -7.00 -1.43 16.83
C GLY A 160 -8.26 -2.30 16.67
N ALA A 161 -9.44 -1.85 17.11
CA ALA A 161 -10.63 -2.69 17.24
C ALA A 161 -11.70 -2.45 16.16
N ILE A 162 -11.52 -1.52 15.22
CA ILE A 162 -12.52 -1.25 14.16
C ILE A 162 -12.16 -1.93 12.84
N LEU A 163 -10.88 -2.20 12.61
CA LEU A 163 -10.43 -2.95 11.44
C LEU A 163 -10.19 -4.39 11.87
N LEU A 164 -11.20 -5.23 11.62
CA LEU A 164 -11.02 -6.68 11.70
C LEU A 164 -10.02 -7.14 10.63
N ASP A 165 -9.36 -8.27 10.85
CA ASP A 165 -8.52 -8.87 9.83
C ASP A 165 -9.31 -9.06 8.51
N GLY A 166 -8.70 -8.67 7.39
CA GLY A 166 -9.34 -8.70 6.08
C GLY A 166 -10.52 -7.73 5.85
N SER A 167 -10.83 -6.81 6.78
CA SER A 167 -12.01 -5.93 6.63
C SER A 167 -11.81 -4.68 5.77
N ILE A 168 -10.59 -4.41 5.33
CA ILE A 168 -10.28 -3.33 4.39
C ILE A 168 -10.39 -3.86 2.96
N GLY A 169 -11.47 -3.48 2.27
CA GLY A 169 -11.70 -3.79 0.86
C GLY A 169 -11.12 -2.72 -0.08
N SER A 170 -11.59 -2.73 -1.34
CA SER A 170 -11.07 -1.87 -2.40
C SER A 170 -11.56 -0.41 -2.35
N GLY A 171 -12.48 -0.06 -1.44
CA GLY A 171 -13.07 1.28 -1.34
C GLY A 171 -12.72 2.04 -0.07
N GLU A 172 -12.19 1.36 0.93
CA GLU A 172 -11.94 1.87 2.28
C GLU A 172 -10.65 2.71 2.36
N LEU A 173 -9.75 2.55 1.37
CA LEU A 173 -8.54 3.36 1.23
C LEU A 173 -8.67 4.29 0.02
N GLY A 174 -8.72 5.60 0.29
CA GLY A 174 -8.62 6.61 -0.76
C GLY A 174 -7.27 6.59 -1.48
N SER A 175 -7.21 7.19 -2.67
CA SER A 175 -5.95 7.35 -3.41
C SER A 175 -4.89 8.07 -2.56
N GLY A 176 -3.68 7.50 -2.51
CA GLY A 176 -2.59 8.04 -1.69
C GLY A 176 -2.77 7.90 -0.18
N ALA A 177 -3.81 7.20 0.30
CA ALA A 177 -4.03 6.99 1.73
C ALA A 177 -2.86 6.22 2.38
N VAL A 178 -2.19 5.33 1.64
CA VAL A 178 -0.98 4.64 2.07
C VAL A 178 0.22 5.28 1.39
N THR A 179 0.93 6.15 2.12
CA THR A 179 2.19 6.76 1.69
C THR A 179 3.38 5.91 2.13
N THR A 180 4.55 6.14 1.54
CA THR A 180 5.80 5.46 1.94
C THR A 180 6.10 5.60 3.45
N SER A 181 5.80 6.75 4.04
CA SER A 181 5.96 6.99 5.49
C SER A 181 5.03 6.16 6.38
N LYS A 182 3.92 5.64 5.84
CA LYS A 182 2.98 4.77 6.55
C LYS A 182 3.35 3.29 6.43
N ILE A 183 4.30 2.95 5.55
CA ILE A 183 4.81 1.60 5.38
C ILE A 183 6.11 1.51 6.16
N ALA A 184 6.14 0.67 7.20
CA ALA A 184 7.37 0.43 7.94
C ALA A 184 8.46 -0.17 7.03
N SER A 185 9.72 0.13 7.33
CA SER A 185 10.85 -0.45 6.59
C SER A 185 10.76 -1.98 6.60
N GLN A 186 10.94 -2.59 5.43
CA GLN A 186 10.84 -4.04 5.21
C GLN A 186 9.44 -4.65 5.42
N ALA A 187 8.40 -3.85 5.59
CA ALA A 187 7.04 -4.37 5.76
C ALA A 187 6.52 -5.10 4.52
N ILE A 188 6.96 -4.69 3.31
CA ILE A 188 6.64 -5.37 2.06
C ILE A 188 7.68 -6.46 1.82
N THR A 189 7.30 -7.70 2.11
CA THR A 189 8.10 -8.90 1.83
C THR A 189 7.72 -9.51 0.50
N ASN A 190 8.55 -10.42 -0.04
CA ASN A 190 8.24 -11.12 -1.29
C ASN A 190 6.92 -11.88 -1.25
N GLY A 191 6.48 -12.36 -0.07
CA GLY A 191 5.18 -13.05 0.07
C GLY A 191 3.97 -12.13 -0.07
N LEU A 192 4.16 -10.80 0.05
CA LEU A 192 3.11 -9.80 -0.14
C LEU A 192 3.05 -9.26 -1.57
N LEU A 193 4.05 -9.56 -2.40
CA LEU A 193 4.06 -9.21 -3.81
C LEU A 193 3.47 -10.37 -4.61
N ALA A 194 2.38 -10.12 -5.33
CA ALA A 194 1.84 -11.08 -6.27
C ALA A 194 2.85 -11.37 -7.41
N ASN A 195 2.66 -12.49 -8.11
CA ASN A 195 3.43 -12.77 -9.32
C ASN A 195 3.25 -11.61 -10.31
N ASP A 196 4.36 -11.19 -10.92
CA ASP A 196 4.42 -10.08 -11.89
C ASP A 196 3.99 -8.70 -11.35
N ALA A 197 3.84 -8.55 -10.02
CA ALA A 197 3.54 -7.25 -9.40
C ALA A 197 4.67 -6.23 -9.55
N VAL A 198 5.88 -6.68 -9.89
CA VAL A 198 7.04 -5.84 -10.17
C VAL A 198 7.39 -5.98 -11.65
N ASP A 199 7.10 -4.94 -12.43
CA ASP A 199 7.41 -4.84 -13.85
C ASP A 199 8.54 -3.83 -14.12
N SER A 200 8.82 -3.58 -15.40
CA SER A 200 9.88 -2.66 -15.83
C SER A 200 9.63 -1.20 -15.42
N SER A 201 8.38 -0.78 -15.20
CA SER A 201 8.06 0.56 -14.71
C SER A 201 8.44 0.73 -13.23
N ASN A 202 8.43 -0.37 -12.46
CA ASN A 202 8.87 -0.37 -11.06
C ASN A 202 10.41 -0.37 -10.94
N ILE A 203 11.11 -0.92 -11.94
CA ILE A 203 12.58 -1.03 -11.95
C ILE A 203 13.17 0.12 -12.76
N VAL A 204 13.46 1.23 -12.08
CA VAL A 204 14.10 2.40 -12.72
C VAL A 204 15.50 2.08 -13.25
N SER A 205 15.96 2.88 -14.23
CA SER A 205 17.30 2.72 -14.81
C SER A 205 18.39 2.76 -13.73
N GLY A 206 19.30 1.79 -13.76
CA GLY A 206 20.37 1.64 -12.76
C GLY A 206 19.92 1.06 -11.41
N ALA A 207 18.63 0.72 -11.23
CA ALA A 207 18.15 0.12 -10.00
C ALA A 207 18.77 -1.26 -9.73
N VAL A 208 19.05 -2.04 -10.77
CA VAL A 208 19.76 -3.33 -10.67
C VAL A 208 21.25 -3.09 -10.92
N THR A 209 22.01 -2.97 -9.84
CA THR A 209 23.46 -2.81 -9.88
C THR A 209 24.17 -4.16 -9.81
N GLU A 210 25.47 -4.21 -10.11
CA GLU A 210 26.28 -5.43 -10.01
C GLU A 210 26.14 -6.12 -8.65
N ALA A 211 26.20 -5.35 -7.55
CA ALA A 211 26.05 -5.88 -6.20
C ALA A 211 24.67 -6.51 -5.91
N LYS A 212 23.64 -6.19 -6.71
CA LYS A 212 22.29 -6.78 -6.61
C LYS A 212 22.13 -8.04 -7.45
N ILE A 213 23.06 -8.32 -8.37
CA ILE A 213 23.08 -9.54 -9.16
C ILE A 213 24.02 -10.53 -8.46
N GLY A 214 23.45 -11.51 -7.77
CA GLY A 214 24.23 -12.55 -7.12
C GLY A 214 25.07 -13.37 -8.11
N SER A 215 26.18 -13.95 -7.62
CA SER A 215 26.98 -14.88 -8.41
C SER A 215 26.12 -16.04 -8.93
N GLY A 216 26.21 -16.32 -10.23
CA GLY A 216 25.40 -17.36 -10.88
C GLY A 216 23.92 -17.02 -11.08
N ALA A 217 23.46 -15.81 -10.76
CA ALA A 217 22.07 -15.41 -11.00
C ALA A 217 21.71 -15.36 -12.50
N VAL A 218 22.66 -14.93 -13.34
CA VAL A 218 22.51 -14.92 -14.81
C VAL A 218 23.20 -16.16 -15.39
N VAL A 219 22.45 -17.26 -15.48
CA VAL A 219 22.90 -18.48 -16.15
C VAL A 219 22.65 -18.44 -17.65
N ALA A 220 23.32 -19.30 -18.42
CA ALA A 220 23.21 -19.33 -19.88
C ALA A 220 21.75 -19.37 -20.39
N GLY A 221 20.86 -20.14 -19.74
CA GLY A 221 19.44 -20.21 -20.11
C GLY A 221 18.63 -18.92 -19.88
N LYS A 222 19.16 -17.95 -19.13
CA LYS A 222 18.55 -16.62 -18.93
C LYS A 222 19.01 -15.60 -19.97
N ILE A 223 20.06 -15.91 -20.72
CA ILE A 223 20.59 -15.06 -21.78
C ILE A 223 19.99 -15.53 -23.11
N GLY A 224 19.12 -14.71 -23.69
CA GLY A 224 18.56 -15.00 -25.01
C GLY A 224 19.64 -15.11 -26.09
N ALA A 225 19.37 -15.88 -27.14
CA ALA A 225 20.28 -15.97 -28.29
C ALA A 225 20.49 -14.57 -28.90
N GLY A 226 21.75 -14.17 -29.05
CA GLY A 226 22.13 -12.84 -29.56
C GLY A 226 21.99 -11.69 -28.57
N ALA A 227 21.57 -11.95 -27.31
CA ALA A 227 21.44 -10.89 -26.30
C ALA A 227 22.80 -10.28 -25.89
N VAL A 228 23.89 -11.02 -26.09
CA VAL A 228 25.26 -10.54 -25.90
C VAL A 228 25.88 -10.31 -27.28
N GLY A 229 25.93 -9.06 -27.70
CA GLY A 229 26.55 -8.61 -28.95
C GLY A 229 27.99 -8.14 -28.77
N GLU A 230 28.61 -7.74 -29.88
CA GLU A 230 30.03 -7.30 -29.91
C GLU A 230 30.30 -6.14 -28.95
N THR A 231 29.39 -5.16 -28.87
CA THR A 231 29.53 -4.01 -27.97
C THR A 231 29.41 -4.37 -26.49
N ASN A 232 28.82 -5.53 -26.17
CA ASN A 232 28.72 -6.02 -24.80
C ASN A 232 30.00 -6.73 -24.35
N ILE A 233 30.85 -7.18 -25.29
CA ILE A 233 32.12 -7.84 -24.99
C ILE A 233 33.24 -6.81 -25.14
N ALA A 234 33.78 -6.37 -24.00
CA ALA A 234 34.92 -5.46 -24.00
C ALA A 234 36.13 -6.06 -24.75
N SER A 235 36.99 -5.22 -25.31
CA SER A 235 38.22 -5.66 -25.95
C SER A 235 39.07 -6.49 -24.98
N ASN A 236 39.61 -7.61 -25.46
CA ASN A 236 40.37 -8.58 -24.66
C ASN A 236 39.57 -9.26 -23.52
N ALA A 237 38.23 -9.13 -23.49
CA ALA A 237 37.42 -9.81 -22.48
C ALA A 237 37.40 -11.32 -22.66
N VAL A 238 37.59 -11.84 -23.88
CA VAL A 238 37.76 -13.28 -24.14
C VAL A 238 39.25 -13.59 -24.19
N THR A 239 39.80 -14.02 -23.07
CA THR A 239 41.19 -14.44 -22.92
C THR A 239 41.33 -15.95 -23.18
N ASP A 240 42.55 -16.43 -23.41
CA ASP A 240 42.80 -17.86 -23.68
C ASP A 240 42.18 -18.78 -22.63
N GLY A 241 42.32 -18.45 -21.34
CA GLY A 241 41.71 -19.24 -20.25
C GLY A 241 40.18 -19.28 -20.23
N LYS A 242 39.50 -18.44 -21.02
CA LYS A 242 38.03 -18.46 -21.19
C LYS A 242 37.60 -19.32 -22.39
N ILE A 243 38.53 -19.69 -23.27
CA ILE A 243 38.31 -20.58 -24.39
C ILE A 243 38.82 -21.97 -23.98
N ALA A 244 37.90 -22.90 -23.75
CA ALA A 244 38.30 -24.27 -23.43
C ALA A 244 39.11 -24.90 -24.59
N ASP A 245 40.03 -25.81 -24.25
CA ASP A 245 40.82 -26.54 -25.24
C ASP A 245 39.91 -27.26 -26.25
N GLY A 246 40.16 -27.02 -27.54
CA GLY A 246 39.36 -27.59 -28.63
C GLY A 246 37.95 -26.98 -28.80
N ALA A 247 37.62 -25.88 -28.10
CA ALA A 247 36.34 -25.19 -28.28
C ALA A 247 36.19 -24.57 -29.68
N VAL A 248 37.29 -24.09 -30.26
CA VAL A 248 37.34 -23.56 -31.63
C VAL A 248 37.56 -24.73 -32.61
N LYS A 249 36.46 -25.40 -32.97
CA LYS A 249 36.45 -26.47 -33.99
C LYS A 249 36.38 -25.90 -35.40
N GLU A 250 36.64 -26.74 -36.41
CA GLU A 250 36.61 -26.36 -37.83
C GLU A 250 35.37 -25.53 -38.21
N GLY A 251 34.17 -25.99 -37.85
CA GLY A 251 32.92 -25.27 -38.15
C GLY A 251 32.74 -23.91 -37.45
N LYS A 252 33.63 -23.53 -36.53
CA LYS A 252 33.67 -22.19 -35.90
C LYS A 252 34.60 -21.23 -36.63
N ILE A 253 35.45 -21.75 -37.51
CA ILE A 253 36.35 -20.97 -38.36
C ILE A 253 35.75 -20.96 -39.77
N SER A 254 35.15 -19.84 -40.17
CA SER A 254 34.60 -19.70 -41.53
C SER A 254 35.69 -19.91 -42.59
N THR A 255 35.30 -20.42 -43.76
CA THR A 255 36.21 -20.56 -44.91
C THR A 255 36.89 -19.22 -45.23
N GLY A 256 38.22 -19.24 -45.33
CA GLY A 256 39.03 -18.03 -45.57
C GLY A 256 39.24 -17.14 -44.33
N ALA A 257 38.74 -17.51 -43.16
CA ALA A 257 38.95 -16.73 -41.94
C ALA A 257 40.41 -16.69 -41.50
N VAL A 258 41.21 -17.72 -41.79
CA VAL A 258 42.67 -17.72 -41.60
C VAL A 258 43.33 -17.27 -42.90
N THR A 259 43.59 -15.97 -43.01
CA THR A 259 44.28 -15.35 -44.13
C THR A 259 45.79 -15.46 -43.97
N GLU A 260 46.55 -15.23 -45.06
CA GLU A 260 48.02 -15.23 -45.02
C GLU A 260 48.58 -14.33 -43.92
N THR A 261 48.01 -13.12 -43.75
CA THR A 261 48.40 -12.16 -42.71
C THR A 261 48.13 -12.62 -41.28
N LYS A 262 47.25 -13.62 -41.07
CA LYS A 262 46.97 -14.22 -39.76
C LYS A 262 47.93 -15.35 -39.42
N LEU A 263 48.65 -15.89 -40.41
CA LEU A 263 49.71 -16.87 -40.21
C LEU A 263 51.03 -16.13 -40.02
N GLY A 264 51.54 -16.12 -38.80
CA GLY A 264 52.88 -15.62 -38.53
C GLY A 264 53.97 -16.44 -39.25
N SER A 265 55.15 -15.85 -39.43
CA SER A 265 56.31 -16.57 -39.97
C SER A 265 56.59 -17.82 -39.13
N GLY A 266 56.74 -18.97 -39.80
CA GLY A 266 56.97 -20.26 -39.14
C GLY A 266 55.74 -20.89 -38.48
N ALA A 267 54.54 -20.32 -38.61
CA ALA A 267 53.32 -20.90 -38.05
C ALA A 267 52.98 -22.29 -38.63
N VAL A 268 53.31 -22.51 -39.91
CA VAL A 268 53.20 -23.81 -40.57
C VAL A 268 54.58 -24.45 -40.63
N THR A 269 54.91 -25.25 -39.61
CA THR A 269 56.14 -26.06 -39.57
C THR A 269 55.98 -27.35 -40.36
N THR A 270 57.08 -28.02 -40.69
CA THR A 270 57.06 -29.33 -41.35
C THR A 270 56.24 -30.37 -40.58
N THR A 271 56.27 -30.33 -39.24
CA THR A 271 55.45 -31.20 -38.37
C THR A 271 53.94 -30.93 -38.43
N LYS A 272 53.52 -29.77 -38.96
CA LYS A 272 52.11 -29.43 -39.18
C LYS A 272 51.60 -29.85 -40.57
N LEU A 273 52.51 -30.18 -41.49
CA LEU A 273 52.18 -30.73 -42.80
C LEU A 273 52.18 -32.25 -42.71
N ALA A 274 51.07 -32.87 -43.10
CA ALA A 274 51.05 -34.32 -43.28
C ALA A 274 51.96 -34.73 -44.44
N ASP A 275 52.39 -35.98 -44.45
CA ASP A 275 53.15 -36.55 -45.57
C ASP A 275 52.36 -36.37 -46.88
N ASN A 276 53.04 -35.86 -47.92
CA ASN A 276 52.44 -35.53 -49.22
C ASN A 276 51.34 -34.44 -49.21
N ALA A 277 51.21 -33.66 -48.13
CA ALA A 277 50.22 -32.56 -48.07
C ALA A 277 50.47 -31.45 -49.11
N VAL A 278 51.71 -31.33 -49.60
CA VAL A 278 52.11 -30.43 -50.69
C VAL A 278 52.24 -31.25 -51.97
N ASP A 279 51.12 -31.46 -52.65
CA ASP A 279 51.08 -32.09 -53.97
C ASP A 279 51.46 -31.12 -55.10
N THR A 280 51.58 -31.63 -56.32
CA THR A 280 51.92 -30.82 -57.51
C THR A 280 50.89 -29.74 -57.81
N GLY A 281 49.62 -29.92 -57.41
CA GLY A 281 48.57 -28.91 -57.55
C GLY A 281 48.72 -27.75 -56.56
N LYS A 282 49.41 -27.95 -55.44
CA LYS A 282 49.74 -26.89 -54.47
C LYS A 282 51.01 -26.11 -54.82
N ILE A 283 51.80 -26.59 -55.78
CA ILE A 283 53.03 -25.93 -56.24
C ILE A 283 52.77 -25.29 -57.60
N ASN A 284 52.78 -23.95 -57.64
CA ASN A 284 52.66 -23.24 -58.91
C ASN A 284 53.78 -23.64 -59.89
N ASN A 285 53.49 -23.69 -61.19
CA ASN A 285 54.51 -24.01 -62.19
C ASN A 285 55.68 -23.02 -62.12
N GLY A 286 56.91 -23.54 -62.11
CA GLY A 286 58.13 -22.74 -61.93
C GLY A 286 58.38 -22.23 -60.51
N ALA A 287 57.52 -22.56 -59.52
CA ALA A 287 57.72 -22.13 -58.14
C ALA A 287 58.98 -22.73 -57.52
N VAL A 288 59.42 -23.91 -57.96
CA VAL A 288 60.71 -24.51 -57.59
C VAL A 288 61.74 -24.15 -58.68
N SER A 289 62.32 -22.95 -58.56
CA SER A 289 63.40 -22.50 -59.44
C SER A 289 64.73 -23.19 -59.11
N SER A 290 65.71 -23.15 -60.03
CA SER A 290 67.05 -23.68 -59.78
C SER A 290 67.67 -23.11 -58.50
N SER A 291 67.49 -21.83 -58.23
CA SER A 291 67.95 -21.17 -56.99
C SER A 291 67.32 -21.69 -55.69
N LYS A 292 66.21 -22.42 -55.76
CA LYS A 292 65.54 -23.05 -54.61
C LYS A 292 65.96 -24.50 -54.41
N ILE A 293 66.71 -25.08 -55.35
CA ILE A 293 67.29 -26.41 -55.26
C ILE A 293 68.76 -26.22 -54.89
N ALA A 294 69.18 -26.75 -53.75
CA ALA A 294 70.58 -26.70 -53.37
C ALA A 294 71.46 -27.49 -54.36
N ASP A 295 72.69 -27.03 -54.59
CA ASP A 295 73.64 -27.71 -55.47
C ASP A 295 73.85 -29.16 -55.01
N GLY A 296 73.71 -30.09 -55.96
CA GLY A 296 73.82 -31.53 -55.68
C GLY A 296 72.62 -32.15 -54.94
N ALA A 297 71.53 -31.41 -54.66
CA ALA A 297 70.35 -31.97 -53.98
C ALA A 297 69.63 -33.05 -54.81
N VAL A 298 69.65 -32.92 -56.14
CA VAL A 298 69.10 -33.92 -57.06
C VAL A 298 70.20 -34.90 -57.46
N ILE A 299 70.43 -35.91 -56.63
CA ILE A 299 71.39 -36.99 -56.90
C ILE A 299 70.77 -38.09 -57.76
N GLY A 300 71.61 -38.96 -58.35
CA GLY A 300 71.15 -40.08 -59.19
C GLY A 300 70.10 -40.98 -58.52
N ALA A 301 70.21 -41.22 -57.20
CA ALA A 301 69.22 -42.00 -56.45
C ALA A 301 67.83 -41.32 -56.33
N LYS A 302 67.72 -40.02 -56.64
CA LYS A 302 66.46 -39.26 -56.67
C LYS A 302 65.82 -39.23 -58.06
N ILE A 303 66.53 -39.70 -59.10
CA ILE A 303 66.07 -39.75 -60.48
C ILE A 303 65.79 -41.21 -60.84
N GLY A 304 64.54 -41.55 -61.14
CA GLY A 304 64.19 -42.89 -61.62
C GLY A 304 64.85 -43.21 -62.96
N ALA A 305 65.05 -44.49 -63.26
CA ALA A 305 65.56 -44.92 -64.56
C ALA A 305 64.67 -44.39 -65.70
N GLY A 306 65.30 -43.77 -66.71
CA GLY A 306 64.59 -43.20 -67.87
C GLY A 306 63.81 -41.90 -67.61
N GLN A 307 63.91 -41.28 -66.43
CA GLN A 307 63.17 -40.05 -66.10
C GLN A 307 63.76 -38.77 -66.74
N VAL A 308 65.02 -38.82 -67.20
CA VAL A 308 65.66 -37.72 -67.93
C VAL A 308 65.81 -38.12 -69.39
N ALA A 309 65.18 -37.36 -70.28
CA ALA A 309 65.30 -37.58 -71.71
C ALA A 309 66.72 -37.23 -72.20
N THR A 310 67.24 -37.98 -73.16
CA THR A 310 68.63 -37.86 -73.64
C THR A 310 68.92 -36.49 -74.28
N ASP A 311 67.90 -35.82 -74.81
CA ASP A 311 67.98 -34.45 -75.33
C ASP A 311 68.14 -33.38 -74.21
N LYS A 312 67.95 -33.76 -72.94
CA LYS A 312 68.18 -32.90 -71.76
C LYS A 312 69.54 -33.08 -71.11
N LEU A 313 70.34 -34.03 -71.59
CA LEU A 313 71.71 -34.22 -71.13
C LEU A 313 72.65 -33.43 -72.04
N SER A 314 73.40 -32.50 -71.46
CA SER A 314 74.58 -31.94 -72.13
C SER A 314 75.69 -32.99 -72.08
N ILE A 315 75.54 -34.04 -72.88
CA ILE A 315 76.64 -34.98 -73.11
C ILE A 315 77.62 -34.29 -74.05
N ALA A 316 78.81 -33.97 -73.53
CA ALA A 316 79.94 -33.76 -74.41
C ALA A 316 80.09 -35.05 -75.21
N SER A 317 79.97 -34.96 -76.54
CA SER A 317 80.11 -36.07 -77.48
C SER A 317 81.57 -36.55 -77.48
N HIS A 318 82.04 -37.14 -76.38
CA HIS A 318 83.19 -38.02 -76.37
C HIS A 318 82.71 -39.41 -76.79
N LEU A 319 82.29 -39.51 -78.05
CA LEU A 319 82.45 -40.76 -78.78
C LEU A 319 83.95 -40.93 -79.02
N LEU A 320 84.58 -41.79 -78.23
CA LEU A 320 85.82 -42.43 -78.63
C LEU A 320 85.50 -43.92 -78.75
N PHE A 321 85.51 -44.34 -80.03
CA PHE A 321 85.50 -45.67 -80.64
C PHE A 321 85.36 -46.89 -79.72
#